data_AF-A0A1X2II02-F1
#
_entry.id   AF-A0A1X2II02-F1
#
_cell.length_a   1.000
_cell.length_b   1.000
_cell.length_c   1.000
_cell.angle_alpha   90.00
_cell.angle_beta   90.00
_cell.angle_gamma   90.00
#
_symmetry.space_group_name_H-M   'P 1'
#
loop_
_entity.id
_entity.type
_entity.pdbx_description
1 polymer ?
#
loop_
_entity_poly.entity_id
_entity_poly.type
_entity_poly.pdbx_seq_one_letter_code
_entity_poly.pdbx_strand_id
1 'polypeptide(L)'
;MLRSILQPNQVKTIVSNTQYRTFTTTLLRSTQDTPNDIESNTDESITTTEAEPVKLSRRRRRFQEWVRGPGSKYARPSEGTTNYLGATPFPNNPLFQPRPPLSDTKREEIYQLHTSDPEAWTIRQLAVKFGYSLKRIEAILKLKSSEKNMEAQGIPLQQQFTKGMEQYMGANQPASLLQEPLIDIFPDVSKPRFKLLEEDVEFTSKDAADVLNRKEYTLLEKQAIASEEAKFESLSKIATQQDETSTVDNKKPSKFVIVDTSNQ
;
A
#
# COMPACT_ATOMS: atom_id res chain seq x y z
N MET A 1 -8.91 25.03 56.39
CA MET A 1 -8.20 23.74 56.53
C MET A 1 -9.23 22.64 56.32
N LEU A 2 -9.03 21.76 55.34
CA LEU A 2 -9.58 20.39 55.23
C LEU A 2 -9.20 19.86 53.84
N ARG A 3 -8.06 19.17 53.75
CA ARG A 3 -7.60 18.46 52.55
C ARG A 3 -8.23 17.06 52.56
N SER A 4 -9.04 16.74 51.55
CA SER A 4 -9.51 15.37 51.32
C SER A 4 -8.40 14.55 50.63
N ILE A 5 -8.06 13.44 51.25
CA ILE A 5 -7.08 12.47 50.78
C ILE A 5 -7.77 11.55 49.77
N LEU A 6 -7.28 11.53 48.52
CA LEU A 6 -7.62 10.53 47.51
C LEU A 6 -6.31 9.89 47.04
N GLN A 7 -6.14 8.62 47.38
CA GLN A 7 -5.04 7.77 46.92
C GLN A 7 -5.34 7.26 45.50
N PRO A 8 -4.36 7.19 44.59
CA PRO A 8 -4.54 6.54 43.31
C PRO A 8 -4.32 5.01 43.40
N ASN A 9 -5.31 4.28 42.89
CA ASN A 9 -5.31 2.83 42.67
C ASN A 9 -4.15 2.40 41.77
N GLN A 10 -3.45 1.33 42.17
CA GLN A 10 -2.42 0.67 41.37
C GLN A 10 -3.06 -0.30 40.36
N VAL A 11 -2.89 -0.03 39.07
CA VAL A 11 -3.25 -0.96 37.99
C VAL A 11 -2.08 -1.92 37.77
N LYS A 12 -2.27 -3.20 38.11
CA LYS A 12 -1.34 -4.29 37.79
C LYS A 12 -1.46 -4.62 36.30
N THR A 13 -0.45 -4.28 35.50
CA THR A 13 -0.32 -4.73 34.12
C THR A 13 0.22 -6.15 34.07
N ILE A 14 -0.60 -7.08 33.56
CA ILE A 14 -0.20 -8.45 33.20
C ILE A 14 0.57 -8.35 31.87
N VAL A 15 1.89 -8.55 31.92
CA VAL A 15 2.72 -8.66 30.72
C VAL A 15 2.77 -10.13 30.32
N SER A 16 2.04 -10.49 29.27
CA SER A 16 2.13 -11.79 28.61
C SER A 16 3.48 -11.89 27.88
N ASN A 17 4.27 -12.88 28.25
CA ASN A 17 5.61 -13.14 27.75
C ASN A 17 5.53 -13.96 26.45
N THR A 18 5.56 -13.30 25.29
CA THR A 18 5.67 -13.99 23.99
C THR A 18 7.12 -14.13 23.58
N GLN A 19 7.61 -15.37 23.59
CA GLN A 19 8.95 -15.76 23.14
C GLN A 19 9.08 -15.54 21.62
N TYR A 20 10.05 -14.72 21.20
CA TYR A 20 10.39 -14.58 19.79
C TYR A 20 11.39 -15.67 19.38
N ARG A 21 11.05 -16.43 18.34
CA ARG A 21 11.95 -17.36 17.64
C ARG A 21 13.11 -16.58 17.01
N THR A 22 14.33 -16.84 17.44
CA THR A 22 15.55 -16.41 16.75
C THR A 22 15.90 -17.39 15.63
N PHE A 23 16.14 -16.87 14.42
CA PHE A 23 16.70 -17.67 13.31
C PHE A 23 18.20 -17.89 13.54
N THR A 24 18.59 -19.14 13.84
CA THR A 24 19.99 -19.57 13.92
C THR A 24 20.47 -20.01 12.54
N THR A 25 21.52 -19.39 12.03
CA THR A 25 22.17 -19.77 10.77
C THR A 25 23.09 -20.96 11.04
N THR A 26 22.75 -22.15 10.59
CA THR A 26 23.63 -23.32 10.68
C THR A 26 24.67 -23.26 9.57
N LEU A 27 25.91 -22.94 9.93
CA LEU A 27 27.07 -23.06 9.05
C LEU A 27 27.46 -24.55 8.97
N LEU A 28 27.42 -25.15 7.77
CA LEU A 28 27.83 -26.54 7.56
C LEU A 28 29.33 -26.70 7.80
N ARG A 29 29.70 -27.64 8.68
CA ARG A 29 31.07 -28.09 8.92
C ARG A 29 31.32 -29.36 8.11
N SER A 30 32.31 -29.30 7.22
CA SER A 30 32.85 -30.42 6.44
C SER A 30 33.40 -31.50 7.38
N THR A 31 32.92 -32.73 7.24
CA THR A 31 33.40 -33.94 7.91
C THR A 31 34.41 -34.68 7.02
N GLN A 32 35.57 -35.03 7.56
CA GLN A 32 36.38 -36.16 7.08
C GLN A 32 36.54 -37.15 8.23
N ASP A 33 35.98 -38.34 7.99
CA ASP A 33 36.44 -39.70 8.28
C ASP A 33 37.00 -40.12 9.67
N THR A 34 36.43 -41.24 10.11
CA THR A 34 36.47 -42.10 11.32
C THR A 34 37.76 -42.95 11.51
N PRO A 35 37.88 -43.96 12.45
CA PRO A 35 37.21 -44.27 13.75
C PRO A 35 38.18 -44.74 14.90
N ASN A 36 37.68 -44.82 16.15
CA ASN A 36 37.72 -45.99 17.07
C ASN A 36 37.71 -45.61 18.58
N ASP A 37 36.70 -46.16 19.26
CA ASP A 37 36.60 -46.71 20.63
C ASP A 37 37.30 -46.06 21.84
N ILE A 38 36.52 -45.78 22.89
CA ILE A 38 36.53 -46.46 24.20
C ILE A 38 35.61 -45.71 25.19
N GLU A 39 34.70 -46.45 25.83
CA GLU A 39 33.85 -46.00 26.94
C GLU A 39 34.66 -45.62 28.18
N SER A 40 34.24 -44.58 28.91
CA SER A 40 34.17 -44.61 30.38
C SER A 40 33.39 -43.41 30.92
N ASN A 41 32.39 -43.74 31.74
CA ASN A 41 31.70 -42.82 32.64
C ASN A 41 32.68 -42.29 33.69
N THR A 42 32.74 -40.98 33.86
CA THR A 42 33.18 -40.34 35.12
C THR A 42 32.45 -39.02 35.31
N ASP A 43 31.84 -38.88 36.48
CA ASP A 43 31.10 -37.73 36.97
C ASP A 43 31.87 -36.41 36.79
N GLU A 44 31.31 -35.48 36.00
CA GLU A 44 31.78 -34.09 35.97
C GLU A 44 30.71 -33.13 36.46
N SER A 45 31.07 -32.49 37.57
CA SER A 45 30.49 -31.27 38.11
C SER A 45 30.02 -30.29 37.04
N ILE A 46 28.73 -29.91 37.11
CA ILE A 46 28.17 -28.77 36.38
C ILE A 46 28.83 -27.50 36.93
N THR A 47 30.00 -27.19 36.37
CA THR A 47 30.67 -25.93 36.55
C THR A 47 29.91 -24.96 35.65
N THR A 48 29.17 -24.04 36.26
CA THR A 48 28.53 -22.91 35.61
C THR A 48 29.60 -22.11 34.87
N THR A 49 29.90 -22.48 33.62
CA THR A 49 30.78 -21.72 32.75
C THR A 49 29.98 -20.50 32.33
N GLU A 50 30.21 -19.38 33.02
CA GLU A 50 29.75 -18.06 32.61
C GLU A 50 30.28 -17.80 31.20
N ALA A 51 29.44 -18.07 30.20
CA ALA A 51 29.78 -17.88 28.80
C ALA A 51 30.08 -16.39 28.58
N GLU A 52 31.34 -16.07 28.28
CA GLU A 52 31.76 -14.69 28.00
C GLU A 52 30.84 -14.08 26.92
N PRO A 53 30.36 -12.84 27.12
CA PRO A 53 29.44 -12.23 26.17
C PRO A 53 30.15 -12.11 24.81
N VAL A 54 29.58 -12.80 23.81
CA VAL A 54 30.05 -12.76 22.41
C VAL A 54 30.32 -11.30 22.03
N LYS A 55 31.60 -10.97 21.78
CA LYS A 55 32.05 -9.61 21.50
C LYS A 55 31.37 -9.13 20.21
N LEU A 56 30.33 -8.32 20.37
CA LEU A 56 29.56 -7.81 19.24
C LEU A 56 30.45 -6.90 18.37
N SER A 57 30.31 -7.02 17.05
CA SER A 57 31.02 -6.13 16.12
C SER A 57 30.69 -4.66 16.40
N ARG A 58 31.63 -3.75 16.09
CA ARG A 58 31.44 -2.30 16.26
C ARG A 58 30.16 -1.80 15.57
N ARG A 59 29.86 -2.33 14.37
CA ARG A 59 28.63 -2.00 13.63
C ARG A 59 27.38 -2.45 14.38
N ARG A 60 27.38 -3.68 14.93
CA ARG A 60 26.25 -4.21 15.70
C ARG A 60 26.02 -3.42 16.98
N ARG A 61 27.08 -3.00 17.66
CA ARG A 61 26.98 -2.12 18.84
C ARG A 61 26.37 -0.76 18.49
N ARG A 62 26.85 -0.10 17.43
CA ARG A 62 26.28 1.17 16.94
C ARG A 62 24.81 1.03 16.52
N PHE A 63 24.45 -0.06 15.86
CA PHE A 63 23.06 -0.36 15.52
C PHE A 63 22.19 -0.49 16.78
N GLN A 64 22.64 -1.24 17.79
CA GLN A 64 21.88 -1.38 19.04
C GLN A 64 21.77 -0.05 19.81
N GLU A 65 22.82 0.77 19.82
CA GLU A 65 22.77 2.14 20.35
C GLU A 65 21.68 2.96 19.64
N TRP A 66 21.59 2.87 18.31
CA TRP A 66 20.57 3.55 17.52
C TRP A 66 19.16 3.02 17.81
N VAL A 67 18.96 1.70 17.82
CA VAL A 67 17.66 1.05 18.10
C VAL A 67 17.13 1.44 19.48
N ARG A 68 18.01 1.51 20.49
CA ARG A 68 17.61 1.92 21.85
C ARG A 68 17.40 3.42 21.97
N GLY A 69 18.13 4.23 21.21
CA GLY A 69 17.99 5.68 21.19
C GLY A 69 16.94 6.14 20.16
N PRO A 70 17.33 6.82 19.08
CA PRO A 70 16.41 7.42 18.11
C PRO A 70 15.56 6.42 17.32
N GLY A 71 15.97 5.15 17.24
CA GLY A 71 15.24 4.08 16.57
C GLY A 71 14.06 3.55 17.36
N SER A 72 13.99 3.83 18.66
CA SER A 72 12.95 3.28 19.56
C SER A 72 11.54 3.70 19.15
N LYS A 73 11.37 4.90 18.58
CA LYS A 73 10.08 5.38 18.08
C LYS A 73 9.51 4.58 16.92
N TYR A 74 10.32 3.82 16.20
CA TYR A 74 9.87 2.99 15.07
C TYR A 74 9.59 1.55 15.48
N ALA A 75 9.80 1.19 16.75
CA ALA A 75 9.45 -0.14 17.25
C ALA A 75 7.94 -0.40 17.22
N ARG A 76 7.13 0.65 17.33
CA ARG A 76 5.68 0.61 17.17
C ARG A 76 5.24 1.66 16.13
N PRO A 77 4.21 1.37 15.32
CA PRO A 77 3.63 2.36 14.42
C PRO A 77 3.01 3.53 15.20
N SER A 78 2.99 4.71 14.59
CA SER A 78 2.16 5.81 15.07
C SER A 78 0.71 5.58 14.65
N GLU A 79 -0.23 5.96 15.52
CA GLU A 79 -1.65 5.85 15.23
C GLU A 79 -2.13 7.09 14.46
N GLY A 80 -2.86 6.88 13.37
CA GLY A 80 -3.51 7.95 12.60
C GLY A 80 -2.58 8.74 11.67
N THR A 81 -1.26 8.53 11.73
CA THR A 81 -0.27 9.19 10.89
C THR A 81 0.85 8.24 10.50
N THR A 82 1.57 8.58 9.43
CA THR A 82 2.70 7.81 8.93
C THR A 82 3.96 8.05 9.76
N ASN A 83 4.54 6.98 10.34
CA ASN A 83 5.79 7.05 11.12
C ASN A 83 7.04 6.96 10.22
N TYR A 84 7.26 7.96 9.38
CA TYR A 84 8.43 7.99 8.50
C TYR A 84 9.71 8.37 9.24
N LEU A 85 10.87 8.09 8.62
CA LEU A 85 12.17 8.41 9.22
C LEU A 85 12.37 9.92 9.42
N GLY A 86 11.76 10.73 8.55
CA GLY A 86 11.69 12.18 8.62
C GLY A 86 10.33 12.68 8.13
N ALA A 87 10.28 13.88 7.53
CA ALA A 87 9.05 14.41 6.92
C ALA A 87 8.58 13.57 5.72
N THR A 88 9.51 12.98 4.99
CA THR A 88 9.27 12.05 3.88
C THR A 88 9.73 10.63 4.26
N PRO A 89 9.18 9.59 3.62
CA PRO A 89 9.60 8.20 3.86
C PRO A 89 11.10 8.00 3.59
N PHE A 90 11.63 8.67 2.57
CA PHE A 90 13.04 8.62 2.20
C PHE A 90 13.67 10.00 2.38
N PRO A 91 14.57 10.19 3.37
CA PRO A 91 15.17 11.50 3.63
C PRO A 91 16.02 12.00 2.44
N ASN A 92 16.59 11.08 1.66
CA ASN A 92 17.39 11.41 0.49
C ASN A 92 16.56 11.68 -0.77
N ASN A 93 15.24 11.49 -0.74
CA ASN A 93 14.35 11.76 -1.88
C ASN A 93 13.14 12.59 -1.43
N PRO A 94 13.24 13.94 -1.48
CA PRO A 94 12.14 14.83 -1.12
C PRO A 94 10.95 14.81 -2.09
N LEU A 95 11.15 14.35 -3.33
CA LEU A 95 10.11 14.32 -4.37
C LEU A 95 9.08 13.21 -4.13
N PHE A 96 9.47 12.14 -3.43
CA PHE A 96 8.56 11.05 -3.12
C PHE A 96 7.77 11.36 -1.84
N GLN A 97 6.59 11.95 -2.04
CA GLN A 97 5.63 12.29 -0.98
C GLN A 97 4.35 11.49 -1.19
N PRO A 98 4.24 10.29 -0.56
CA PRO A 98 3.07 9.45 -0.73
C PRO A 98 1.83 10.16 -0.15
N ARG A 99 0.75 10.19 -0.93
CA ARG A 99 -0.55 10.64 -0.45
C ARG A 99 -1.19 9.53 0.39
N PRO A 100 -1.96 9.88 1.44
CA PRO A 100 -2.65 8.89 2.25
C PRO A 100 -3.69 8.12 1.41
N PRO A 101 -3.90 6.83 1.68
CA PRO A 101 -4.88 6.03 0.96
C PRO A 101 -6.31 6.44 1.34
N LEU A 102 -7.28 6.03 0.51
CA LEU A 102 -8.69 6.22 0.81
C LEU A 102 -9.13 5.29 1.95
N SER A 103 -10.00 5.77 2.85
CA SER A 103 -10.60 4.94 3.90
C SER A 103 -11.63 3.97 3.33
N ASP A 104 -11.80 2.81 3.96
CA ASP A 104 -12.73 1.79 3.49
C ASP A 104 -14.18 2.27 3.53
N THR A 105 -14.51 3.06 4.54
CA THR A 105 -15.82 3.70 4.69
C THR A 105 -16.21 4.54 3.48
N LYS A 106 -15.25 5.31 2.93
CA LYS A 106 -15.48 6.13 1.73
C LYS A 106 -15.56 5.26 0.47
N ARG A 107 -14.76 4.19 0.38
CA ARG A 107 -14.86 3.22 -0.73
C ARG A 107 -16.25 2.56 -0.75
N GLU A 108 -16.76 2.18 0.41
CA GLU A 108 -18.09 1.59 0.57
C GLU A 108 -19.18 2.60 0.20
N GLU A 109 -19.08 3.87 0.64
CA GLU A 109 -20.01 4.94 0.28
C GLU A 109 -20.10 5.13 -1.25
N ILE A 110 -18.95 5.21 -1.93
CA ILE A 110 -18.88 5.32 -3.39
C ILE A 110 -19.58 4.14 -4.06
N TYR A 111 -19.31 2.93 -3.58
CA TYR A 111 -19.90 1.70 -4.12
C TYR A 111 -21.42 1.66 -3.90
N GLN A 112 -21.90 2.03 -2.71
CA GLN A 112 -23.32 2.06 -2.39
C GLN A 112 -24.08 3.07 -3.25
N LEU A 113 -23.55 4.28 -3.45
CA LEU A 113 -24.16 5.30 -4.31
C LEU A 113 -24.27 4.83 -5.76
N HIS A 114 -23.21 4.23 -6.30
CA HIS A 114 -23.25 3.70 -7.66
C HIS A 114 -24.21 2.51 -7.80
N THR A 115 -24.30 1.66 -6.77
CA THR A 115 -25.18 0.48 -6.77
C THR A 115 -26.65 0.86 -6.62
N SER A 116 -26.96 1.95 -5.90
CA SER A 116 -28.35 2.41 -5.75
C SER A 116 -28.91 2.94 -7.07
N ASP A 117 -28.19 3.86 -7.72
CA ASP A 117 -28.64 4.50 -8.96
C ASP A 117 -27.46 4.63 -9.96
N PRO A 118 -27.20 3.60 -10.78
CA PRO A 118 -26.07 3.61 -11.71
C PRO A 118 -26.13 4.72 -12.77
N GLU A 119 -27.34 5.11 -13.19
CA GLU A 119 -27.55 6.15 -14.21
C GLU A 119 -27.33 7.56 -13.65
N ALA A 120 -27.74 7.81 -12.40
CA ALA A 120 -27.55 9.09 -11.74
C ALA A 120 -26.09 9.23 -11.27
N TRP A 121 -25.59 8.23 -10.55
CA TRP A 121 -24.24 8.21 -9.99
C TRP A 121 -23.24 7.58 -10.96
N THR A 122 -23.08 8.19 -12.14
CA THR A 122 -22.03 7.78 -13.07
C THR A 122 -20.64 8.02 -12.48
N ILE A 123 -19.63 7.31 -13.01
CA ILE A 123 -18.22 7.44 -12.57
C ILE A 123 -17.77 8.89 -12.59
N ARG A 124 -18.14 9.64 -13.62
CA ARG A 124 -17.79 11.05 -13.73
C ARG A 124 -18.46 11.90 -12.65
N GLN A 125 -19.73 11.67 -12.34
CA GLN A 125 -20.40 12.40 -11.27
C GLN A 125 -19.77 12.09 -9.91
N LEU A 126 -19.43 10.82 -9.65
CA LEU A 126 -18.71 10.41 -8.44
C LEU A 126 -17.31 11.07 -8.38
N ALA A 127 -16.61 11.14 -9.51
CA ALA A 127 -15.29 11.77 -9.62
C ALA A 127 -15.33 13.24 -9.26
N VAL A 128 -16.28 13.97 -9.83
CA VAL A 128 -16.49 15.39 -9.53
C VAL A 128 -16.91 15.58 -8.08
N LYS A 129 -17.84 14.77 -7.56
CA LYS A 129 -18.36 14.90 -6.18
C LYS A 129 -17.29 14.67 -5.13
N PHE A 130 -16.51 13.59 -5.27
CA PHE A 130 -15.51 13.19 -4.28
C PHE A 130 -14.10 13.76 -4.54
N GLY A 131 -13.86 14.32 -5.73
CA GLY A 131 -12.55 14.87 -6.12
C GLY A 131 -11.50 13.80 -6.41
N TYR A 132 -11.94 12.68 -7.00
CA TYR A 132 -11.08 11.56 -7.39
C TYR A 132 -10.98 11.44 -8.92
N SER A 133 -9.92 10.82 -9.39
CA SER A 133 -9.67 10.49 -10.78
C SER A 133 -10.64 9.41 -11.25
N LEU A 134 -11.01 9.47 -12.53
CA LEU A 134 -11.95 8.51 -13.13
C LEU A 134 -11.46 7.07 -12.94
N LYS A 135 -10.16 6.84 -13.18
CA LYS A 135 -9.50 5.53 -13.02
C LYS A 135 -9.54 5.03 -11.59
N ARG A 136 -9.38 5.92 -10.60
CA ARG A 136 -9.45 5.52 -9.18
C ARG A 136 -10.85 5.06 -8.82
N ILE A 137 -11.89 5.77 -9.23
CA ILE A 137 -13.28 5.38 -8.93
C ILE A 137 -13.63 4.08 -9.62
N GLU A 138 -13.27 3.92 -10.89
CA GLU A 138 -13.44 2.66 -11.60
C GLU A 138 -12.78 1.49 -10.83
N ALA A 139 -11.53 1.68 -10.38
CA ALA A 139 -10.83 0.66 -9.60
C ALA A 139 -11.52 0.37 -8.26
N ILE A 140 -12.02 1.40 -7.56
CA ILE A 140 -12.78 1.23 -6.31
C ILE A 140 -14.02 0.37 -6.56
N LEU A 141 -14.82 0.69 -7.59
CA LEU A 141 -16.03 -0.05 -7.92
C LEU A 141 -15.72 -1.52 -8.24
N LYS A 142 -14.68 -1.77 -9.04
CA LYS A 142 -14.22 -3.15 -9.38
C LYS A 142 -13.71 -3.93 -8.17
N LEU A 143 -12.93 -3.30 -7.30
CA LEU A 143 -12.39 -3.97 -6.12
C LEU A 143 -13.49 -4.26 -5.10
N LYS A 144 -14.45 -3.35 -4.92
CA LYS A 144 -15.60 -3.55 -4.04
C LYS A 144 -16.56 -4.61 -4.58
N SER A 145 -16.82 -4.64 -5.89
CA SER A 145 -17.61 -5.74 -6.47
C SER A 145 -16.94 -7.10 -6.26
N SER A 146 -15.61 -7.17 -6.43
CA SER A 146 -14.83 -8.38 -6.15
C SER A 146 -14.88 -8.79 -4.68
N GLU A 147 -14.79 -7.82 -3.75
CA GLU A 147 -14.97 -8.04 -2.31
C GLU A 147 -16.33 -8.67 -1.99
N LYS A 148 -17.43 -8.10 -2.49
CA LYS A 148 -18.78 -8.66 -2.28
C LYS A 148 -18.94 -10.05 -2.89
N ASN A 149 -18.32 -10.30 -4.04
CA ASN A 149 -18.32 -11.64 -4.65
C ASN A 149 -17.59 -12.66 -3.77
N MET A 150 -16.47 -12.29 -3.15
CA MET A 150 -15.76 -13.15 -2.19
C MET A 150 -16.57 -13.40 -0.91
N GLU A 151 -17.27 -12.38 -0.40
CA GLU A 151 -18.21 -12.54 0.72
C GLU A 151 -19.34 -13.52 0.37
N ALA A 152 -19.90 -13.40 -0.84
CA ALA A 152 -20.94 -14.31 -1.34
C ALA A 152 -20.44 -15.75 -1.50
N GLN A 153 -19.16 -15.93 -1.84
CA GLN A 153 -18.50 -17.24 -1.88
C GLN A 153 -18.14 -17.79 -0.48
N GLY A 154 -18.35 -17.01 0.59
CA GLY A 154 -18.04 -17.39 1.96
C GLY A 154 -16.55 -17.36 2.31
N ILE A 155 -15.73 -16.66 1.53
CA ILE A 155 -14.30 -16.48 1.83
C ILE A 155 -14.15 -15.46 2.97
N PRO A 156 -13.50 -15.81 4.10
CA PRO A 156 -13.36 -14.89 5.22
C PRO A 156 -12.40 -13.73 4.87
N LEU A 157 -12.91 -12.50 4.91
CA LEU A 157 -12.14 -11.29 4.62
C LEU A 157 -11.33 -10.78 5.82
N GLN A 158 -10.11 -10.30 5.55
CA GLN A 158 -9.18 -9.81 6.58
C GLN A 158 -9.42 -8.35 6.99
N GLN A 159 -10.61 -8.04 7.53
CA GLN A 159 -11.03 -6.66 7.86
C GLN A 159 -10.20 -6.00 8.98
N GLN A 160 -9.66 -6.79 9.93
CA GLN A 160 -8.83 -6.23 11.01
C GLN A 160 -7.49 -5.71 10.49
N PHE A 161 -6.94 -6.37 9.46
CA PHE A 161 -5.69 -5.94 8.84
C PHE A 161 -5.90 -4.66 8.04
N THR A 162 -6.99 -4.55 7.27
CA THR A 162 -7.31 -3.33 6.53
C THR A 162 -7.46 -2.15 7.49
N LYS A 163 -8.21 -2.32 8.59
CA LYS A 163 -8.36 -1.30 9.64
C LYS A 163 -7.02 -0.87 10.26
N GLY A 164 -6.13 -1.82 10.56
CA GLY A 164 -4.80 -1.52 11.09
C GLY A 164 -3.93 -0.76 10.09
N MET A 165 -3.96 -1.16 8.81
CA MET A 165 -3.23 -0.48 7.74
C MET A 165 -3.71 0.95 7.50
N GLU A 166 -5.02 1.18 7.53
CA GLU A 166 -5.60 2.52 7.41
C GLU A 166 -5.18 3.44 8.56
N GLN A 167 -5.08 2.89 9.76
CA GLN A 167 -4.58 3.61 10.93
C GLN A 167 -3.11 4.01 10.77
N TYR A 168 -2.26 3.13 10.24
CA TYR A 168 -0.83 3.42 10.05
C TYR A 168 -0.55 4.36 8.88
N MET A 169 -1.40 4.34 7.85
CA MET A 169 -1.25 5.19 6.67
C MET A 169 -2.00 6.52 6.79
N GLY A 170 -2.76 6.73 7.88
CA GLY A 170 -3.53 7.94 8.10
C GLY A 170 -4.60 8.14 7.04
N ALA A 171 -5.42 7.13 6.75
CA ALA A 171 -6.46 7.20 5.71
C ALA A 171 -7.61 8.20 6.02
N ASN A 172 -7.80 8.53 7.30
CA ASN A 172 -8.89 9.40 7.79
C ASN A 172 -8.54 10.90 7.65
N GLN A 173 -8.19 11.33 6.44
CA GLN A 173 -7.81 12.71 6.16
C GLN A 173 -8.99 13.50 5.54
N PRO A 174 -9.01 14.84 5.71
CA PRO A 174 -10.02 15.68 5.07
C PRO A 174 -9.93 15.56 3.54
N ALA A 175 -11.07 15.70 2.88
CA ALA A 175 -11.16 15.53 1.43
C ALA A 175 -10.22 16.46 0.65
N SER A 176 -9.93 17.66 1.17
CA SER A 176 -9.04 18.64 0.55
C SER A 176 -7.63 18.12 0.25
N LEU A 177 -7.06 17.29 1.13
CA LEU A 177 -5.72 16.72 0.94
C LEU A 177 -5.70 15.57 -0.08
N LEU A 178 -6.87 14.97 -0.33
CA LEU A 178 -7.02 13.82 -1.21
C LEU A 178 -7.51 14.19 -2.61
N GLN A 179 -7.74 15.49 -2.88
CA GLN A 179 -8.16 15.96 -4.19
C GLN A 179 -7.10 15.67 -5.25
N GLU A 180 -7.56 15.11 -6.36
CA GLU A 180 -6.76 14.82 -7.54
C GLU A 180 -7.47 15.29 -8.81
N PRO A 181 -6.73 15.57 -9.90
CA PRO A 181 -7.35 15.86 -11.17
C PRO A 181 -8.18 14.66 -11.65
N LEU A 182 -9.27 14.92 -12.38
CA LEU A 182 -10.10 13.86 -12.94
C LEU A 182 -9.31 12.95 -13.88
N ILE A 183 -8.35 13.55 -14.60
CA ILE A 183 -7.50 12.88 -15.57
C ILE A 183 -6.11 13.53 -15.60
N ASP A 184 -5.07 12.70 -15.66
CA ASP A 184 -3.70 13.16 -15.86
C ASP A 184 -3.40 13.24 -17.36
N ILE A 185 -3.19 14.46 -17.86
CA ILE A 185 -2.89 14.71 -19.27
C ILE A 185 -1.45 15.19 -19.36
N PHE A 186 -0.64 14.43 -20.09
CA PHE A 186 0.73 14.80 -20.41
C PHE A 186 0.79 15.10 -21.91
N PRO A 187 0.61 16.35 -22.34
CA PRO A 187 0.77 16.70 -23.75
C PRO A 187 2.26 16.61 -24.11
N ASP A 188 2.58 16.11 -25.30
CA ASP A 188 3.96 16.09 -25.80
C ASP A 188 4.47 17.52 -25.91
N VAL A 189 5.40 17.97 -25.07
CA VAL A 189 5.92 19.34 -25.11
C VAL A 189 7.07 19.43 -26.10
N SER A 190 6.98 20.31 -27.11
CA SER A 190 8.08 20.58 -28.05
C SER A 190 9.05 21.62 -27.50
N LYS A 191 10.12 21.91 -28.26
CA LYS A 191 11.00 23.05 -28.00
C LYS A 191 10.19 24.34 -27.76
N PRO A 192 10.61 25.22 -26.84
CA PRO A 192 9.94 26.49 -26.60
C PRO A 192 9.93 27.33 -27.87
N ARG A 193 8.81 28.01 -28.13
CA ARG A 193 8.61 28.91 -29.29
C ARG A 193 8.22 30.30 -28.77
N PHE A 194 8.82 31.33 -29.36
CA PHE A 194 8.48 32.72 -29.10
C PHE A 194 7.96 33.34 -30.40
N LYS A 195 6.80 34.00 -30.35
CA LYS A 195 6.16 34.69 -31.48
C LYS A 195 6.04 36.17 -31.12
N LEU A 196 6.45 37.05 -32.02
CA LEU A 196 6.21 38.47 -31.85
C LEU A 196 4.74 38.75 -32.18
N LEU A 197 4.08 39.51 -31.32
CA LEU A 197 2.70 39.95 -31.46
C LEU A 197 2.67 41.46 -31.31
N GLU A 198 1.66 42.08 -31.89
CA GLU A 198 1.37 43.49 -31.65
C GLU A 198 0.88 43.69 -30.21
N GLU A 199 1.14 44.87 -29.65
CA GLU A 199 0.95 45.14 -28.22
C GLU A 199 -0.52 45.04 -27.80
N ASP A 200 -1.45 45.31 -28.71
CA ASP A 200 -2.89 45.34 -28.44
C ASP A 200 -3.59 43.97 -28.68
N VAL A 201 -2.86 42.94 -29.15
CA VAL A 201 -3.46 41.65 -29.53
C VAL A 201 -3.47 40.68 -28.34
N GLU A 202 -4.67 40.17 -28.01
CA GLU A 202 -4.84 39.15 -26.97
C GLU A 202 -4.39 37.76 -27.45
N PHE A 203 -3.39 37.20 -26.77
CA PHE A 203 -2.90 35.85 -27.05
C PHE A 203 -3.55 34.80 -26.14
N THR A 204 -4.53 34.07 -26.66
CA THR A 204 -5.27 33.02 -25.92
C THR A 204 -4.61 31.64 -26.08
N SER A 205 -4.95 30.70 -25.19
CA SER A 205 -4.55 29.27 -25.27
C SER A 205 -4.83 28.62 -26.63
N LYS A 206 -5.88 29.09 -27.34
CA LYS A 206 -6.22 28.63 -28.69
C LYS A 206 -5.19 29.07 -29.74
N ASP A 207 -4.80 30.36 -29.79
CA ASP A 207 -3.74 30.82 -30.69
C ASP A 207 -2.40 30.16 -30.34
N ALA A 208 -2.12 29.94 -29.05
CA ALA A 208 -0.95 29.16 -28.63
C ALA A 208 -0.96 27.73 -29.19
N ALA A 209 -2.12 27.06 -29.19
CA ALA A 209 -2.26 25.72 -29.77
C ALA A 209 -2.04 25.74 -31.29
N ASP A 210 -2.58 26.74 -31.98
CA ASP A 210 -2.42 26.94 -33.42
C ASP A 210 -0.94 27.17 -33.79
N VAL A 211 -0.22 28.04 -33.06
CA VAL A 211 1.22 28.31 -33.24
C VAL A 211 2.09 27.05 -33.02
N LEU A 212 1.66 26.18 -32.10
CA LEU A 212 2.32 24.91 -31.81
C LEU A 212 1.89 23.79 -32.77
N ASN A 213 0.92 24.03 -33.67
CA ASN A 213 0.26 23.03 -34.51
C ASN A 213 -0.34 21.87 -33.69
N ARG A 214 -1.07 22.20 -32.62
CA ARG A 214 -1.64 21.25 -31.66
C ARG A 214 -3.12 21.50 -31.42
N LYS A 215 -3.78 20.51 -30.82
CA LYS A 215 -5.12 20.69 -30.28
C LYS A 215 -5.04 21.55 -29.01
N GLU A 216 -6.08 22.35 -28.81
CA GLU A 216 -6.26 23.10 -27.57
C GLU A 216 -6.35 22.16 -26.36
N TYR A 217 -5.73 22.55 -25.24
CA TYR A 217 -5.67 21.74 -24.03
C TYR A 217 -7.07 21.35 -23.49
N THR A 218 -8.03 22.29 -23.52
CA THR A 218 -9.40 22.06 -23.05
C THR A 218 -10.13 20.98 -23.86
N LEU A 219 -9.87 20.91 -25.17
CA LEU A 219 -10.42 19.88 -26.05
C LEU A 219 -9.75 18.53 -25.80
N LEU A 220 -8.44 18.52 -25.55
CA LEU A 220 -7.70 17.30 -25.17
C LEU A 220 -8.26 16.72 -23.87
N GLU A 221 -8.55 17.54 -22.88
CA GLU A 221 -9.15 17.11 -21.61
C GLU A 221 -10.55 16.49 -21.80
N LYS A 222 -11.43 17.18 -22.54
CA LYS A 222 -12.76 16.65 -22.86
C LYS A 222 -12.68 15.33 -23.63
N GLN A 223 -11.78 15.25 -24.62
CA GLN A 223 -11.57 14.04 -25.40
C GLN A 223 -11.05 12.90 -24.52
N ALA A 224 -10.12 13.18 -23.61
CA ALA A 224 -9.55 12.19 -22.71
C ALA A 224 -10.61 11.66 -21.73
N ILE A 225 -11.41 12.53 -21.12
CA ILE A 225 -12.54 12.15 -20.24
C ILE A 225 -13.53 11.26 -21.00
N ALA A 226 -14.00 11.69 -22.18
CA ALA A 226 -14.93 10.91 -22.99
C ALA A 226 -14.36 9.54 -23.40
N SER A 227 -13.05 9.47 -23.68
CA SER A 227 -12.39 8.22 -24.02
C SER A 227 -12.32 7.24 -22.84
N GLU A 228 -12.12 7.72 -21.61
CA GLU A 228 -12.11 6.87 -20.41
C GLU A 228 -13.53 6.40 -20.05
N GLU A 229 -14.55 7.26 -20.20
CA GLU A 229 -15.95 6.88 -20.05
C GLU A 229 -16.35 5.77 -21.04
N ALA A 230 -16.00 5.92 -22.32
CA ALA A 230 -16.28 4.91 -23.34
C ALA A 230 -15.55 3.59 -23.09
N LYS A 231 -14.30 3.63 -22.60
CA LYS A 231 -13.56 2.43 -22.18
C LYS A 231 -14.30 1.69 -21.07
N PHE A 232 -14.78 2.42 -20.05
CA PHE A 232 -15.53 1.81 -18.98
C PHE A 232 -16.83 1.13 -19.47
N GLU A 233 -17.61 1.83 -20.29
CA GLU A 233 -18.84 1.26 -20.86
C GLU A 233 -18.55 -0.02 -21.66
N SER A 234 -17.49 -0.02 -22.47
CA SER A 234 -17.10 -1.23 -23.23
C SER A 234 -16.72 -2.40 -22.32
N LEU A 235 -15.98 -2.15 -21.24
CA LEU A 235 -15.62 -3.18 -20.25
C LEU A 235 -16.84 -3.73 -19.52
N SER A 236 -17.79 -2.86 -19.17
CA SER A 236 -19.04 -3.28 -18.52
C SER A 236 -19.86 -4.21 -19.42
N LYS A 237 -19.97 -3.91 -20.72
CA LYS A 237 -20.67 -4.75 -21.70
C LYS A 237 -20.01 -6.12 -21.88
N ILE A 238 -18.67 -6.17 -21.87
CA ILE A 238 -17.93 -7.43 -21.94
C ILE A 238 -18.22 -8.31 -20.72
N ALA A 239 -18.25 -7.73 -19.52
CA ALA A 239 -18.57 -8.47 -18.30
C ALA A 239 -19.96 -9.11 -18.36
N THR A 240 -20.99 -8.35 -18.79
CA THR A 240 -22.35 -8.88 -18.93
C THR A 240 -22.46 -10.02 -19.94
N GLN A 241 -21.71 -9.98 -21.04
CA GLN A 241 -21.72 -11.05 -22.05
C GLN A 241 -21.03 -12.34 -21.60
N GLN A 242 -20.07 -12.27 -20.67
CA GLN A 242 -19.39 -13.45 -20.13
C GLN A 242 -20.25 -14.22 -19.13
N ASP A 243 -21.07 -13.52 -18.33
CA ASP A 243 -21.99 -14.14 -17.38
C ASP A 243 -23.15 -14.89 -18.08
N GLU A 244 -23.54 -14.48 -19.30
CA GLU A 244 -24.57 -15.18 -20.08
C GLU A 244 -24.04 -16.40 -20.85
N THR A 245 -22.72 -16.50 -21.09
CA THR A 245 -22.11 -17.59 -21.88
C THR A 245 -21.45 -18.69 -21.04
N SER A 246 -21.48 -18.60 -19.71
CA SER A 246 -20.97 -19.66 -18.83
C SER A 246 -21.98 -20.82 -18.66
N THR A 247 -22.29 -21.52 -19.74
CA THR A 247 -22.66 -22.94 -19.65
C THR A 247 -21.40 -23.74 -19.28
N VAL A 248 -21.51 -24.52 -18.21
CA VAL A 248 -20.42 -25.19 -17.49
C VAL A 248 -19.60 -26.15 -18.38
N ASP A 249 -18.45 -25.71 -18.85
CA ASP A 249 -17.40 -26.60 -19.34
C ASP A 249 -16.47 -27.00 -18.19
N ASN A 250 -16.73 -28.18 -17.62
CA ASN A 250 -15.90 -28.82 -16.59
C ASN A 250 -14.54 -29.24 -17.16
N LYS A 251 -13.60 -28.30 -17.30
CA LYS A 251 -12.20 -28.62 -17.61
C LYS A 251 -11.46 -28.99 -16.32
N LYS A 252 -10.97 -30.22 -16.24
CA LYS A 252 -10.22 -30.75 -15.09
C LYS A 252 -9.02 -29.84 -14.76
N PRO A 253 -8.72 -29.58 -13.47
CA PRO A 253 -7.58 -28.76 -13.09
C PRO A 253 -6.28 -29.43 -13.50
N SER A 254 -5.44 -28.73 -14.26
CA SER A 254 -4.10 -29.19 -14.61
C SER A 254 -3.24 -29.25 -13.34
N LYS A 255 -2.74 -30.44 -13.02
CA LYS A 255 -1.82 -30.67 -11.90
C LYS A 255 -0.50 -29.95 -12.18
N PHE A 256 -0.26 -28.85 -11.48
CA PHE A 256 1.01 -28.14 -11.54
C PHE A 256 2.10 -29.00 -10.86
N VAL A 257 3.14 -29.38 -11.60
CA VAL A 257 4.29 -30.14 -11.10
C VAL A 257 5.52 -29.27 -11.28
N ILE A 258 6.20 -28.95 -10.18
CA ILE A 258 7.48 -28.25 -10.20
C ILE A 258 8.55 -29.31 -10.50
N VAL A 259 9.24 -29.17 -11.63
CA VAL A 259 10.38 -30.01 -12.00
C VAL A 259 11.64 -29.19 -11.70
N ASP A 260 12.49 -29.72 -10.83
CA ASP A 260 13.80 -29.14 -10.49
C ASP A 260 14.80 -29.47 -11.63
N THR A 261 15.34 -28.44 -12.27
CA THR A 261 16.25 -28.57 -13.42
C THR A 261 17.72 -28.39 -13.05
N SER A 262 18.08 -28.56 -11.78
CA SER A 262 19.44 -28.29 -11.27
C SER A 262 20.55 -29.25 -11.73
N ASN A 263 20.24 -30.27 -12.53
CA ASN A 263 21.24 -31.15 -13.16
C ASN A 263 21.06 -31.20 -14.68
N GLN A 264 21.59 -30.19 -15.37
CA GLN A 264 22.00 -30.23 -16.79
C GLN A 264 23.35 -29.56 -16.95
#